data_AF-C1DSI5-F1
#
_entry.id   AF-C1DSI5-F1
#
_cell.length_a   1.000
_cell.length_b   1.000
_cell.length_c   1.000
_cell.angle_alpha   90.00
_cell.angle_beta   90.00
_cell.angle_gamma   90.00
#
_symmetry.space_group_name_H-M   'P 1'
#
loop_
_entity.id
_entity.type
_entity.pdbx_description
1 polymer ?
#
loop_
_entity_poly.entity_id
_entity_poly.type
_entity_poly.pdbx_seq_one_letter_code
_entity_poly.pdbx_strand_id
1 'polypeptide(L)'
;MSVKSRLALGSFVAGILACDVALAARLRQDWSAALEGQGWLAACPQVMADASASKEPAVRGSEEWRNHMVVAVGCLFEMQRDAELIAFLNASLTDGHRDPELLDFLGTSQLRLGRNAEAAATFEEALENGLPDQARPNVYGKLGTAYLKLASAAGAPDDLLLAKAERYAGLAVDSDLTSEARAEPMTLARLGHVKLLRRDYDEAIRLFDAAVERNAADPAWSVRVRKAMEAWFTAALGQAHYGKGDKAHGEDLMNKAIEIAPGERLKTALRTVRDGTLGRVSAGQAPVPFPVFHVSLDEDA
;
A
#
# COMPACT_ATOMS: atom_id res chain seq x y z
N MET A 1 0.60 -68.52 -44.43
CA MET A 1 -0.55 -68.18 -43.55
C MET A 1 -0.05 -67.38 -42.36
N SER A 2 -0.63 -66.18 -42.19
CA SER A 2 -0.74 -65.29 -41.00
C SER A 2 0.49 -65.09 -40.10
N VAL A 3 1.18 -63.93 -40.11
CA VAL A 3 0.79 -62.61 -39.53
C VAL A 3 0.33 -62.69 -38.06
N LYS A 4 1.11 -62.06 -37.17
CA LYS A 4 0.62 -61.21 -36.07
C LYS A 4 1.75 -60.31 -35.53
N SER A 5 1.67 -59.03 -35.88
CA SER A 5 2.37 -57.91 -35.26
C SER A 5 2.11 -57.83 -33.76
N ARG A 6 3.14 -57.48 -32.98
CA ARG A 6 2.99 -56.62 -31.81
C ARG A 6 3.95 -55.45 -31.96
N LEU A 7 3.36 -54.26 -32.17
CA LEU A 7 4.02 -52.99 -31.94
C LEU A 7 4.48 -52.95 -30.48
N ALA A 8 5.74 -52.59 -30.27
CA ALA A 8 6.20 -51.93 -29.06
C ALA A 8 6.98 -50.68 -29.51
N LEU A 9 6.24 -49.65 -29.90
CA LEU A 9 6.72 -48.27 -29.79
C LEU A 9 6.64 -47.95 -28.28
N GLY A 10 7.79 -47.81 -27.64
CA GLY A 10 7.87 -47.59 -26.20
C GLY A 10 9.25 -47.13 -25.80
N SER A 11 9.67 -45.98 -26.31
CA SER A 11 10.80 -45.22 -25.79
C SER A 11 10.66 -43.80 -26.30
N PHE A 12 10.21 -42.88 -25.44
CA PHE A 12 10.70 -41.50 -25.36
C PHE A 12 10.05 -40.79 -24.16
N VAL A 13 10.92 -40.32 -23.25
CA VAL A 13 10.70 -39.32 -22.19
C VAL A 13 9.81 -39.70 -21.00
N ALA A 14 10.37 -40.47 -20.06
CA ALA A 14 10.00 -40.41 -18.65
C ALA A 14 11.30 -40.20 -17.85
N GLY A 15 11.77 -38.95 -17.74
CA GLY A 15 13.04 -38.66 -17.08
C GLY A 15 13.31 -37.21 -16.70
N ILE A 16 12.42 -36.26 -17.03
CA ILE A 16 12.64 -34.83 -16.72
C ILE A 16 11.62 -34.27 -15.71
N LEU A 17 10.45 -34.89 -15.53
CA LEU A 17 9.41 -34.33 -14.64
C LEU A 17 9.60 -34.63 -13.14
N ALA A 18 10.51 -35.54 -12.74
CA ALA A 18 10.70 -35.89 -11.34
C ALA A 18 11.79 -35.06 -10.63
N CYS A 19 12.75 -34.49 -11.38
CA CYS A 19 13.79 -33.64 -10.81
C CYS A 19 13.26 -32.26 -10.40
N ASP A 20 12.31 -31.70 -11.15
CA ASP A 20 11.77 -30.37 -10.84
C ASP A 20 10.86 -30.38 -9.61
N VAL A 21 10.03 -31.42 -9.41
CA VAL A 21 9.11 -31.49 -8.26
C VAL A 21 9.88 -31.67 -6.94
N ALA A 22 10.92 -32.53 -6.93
CA ALA A 22 11.74 -32.76 -5.74
C ALA A 22 12.65 -31.56 -5.43
N LEU A 23 13.17 -30.88 -6.47
CA LEU A 23 13.94 -29.65 -6.31
C LEU A 23 13.05 -28.49 -5.85
N ALA A 24 11.86 -28.33 -6.41
CA ALA A 24 10.88 -27.33 -6.01
C ALA A 24 10.38 -27.56 -4.57
N ALA A 25 10.15 -28.82 -4.17
CA ALA A 25 9.77 -29.16 -2.80
C ALA A 25 10.90 -28.87 -1.79
N ARG A 26 12.16 -29.11 -2.18
CA ARG A 26 13.34 -28.82 -1.35
C ARG A 26 13.61 -27.32 -1.22
N LEU A 27 13.58 -26.60 -2.34
CA LEU A 27 13.67 -25.13 -2.38
C LEU A 27 12.56 -24.50 -1.52
N ARG A 28 11.35 -25.06 -1.55
CA ARG A 28 10.23 -24.59 -0.70
C ARG A 28 10.49 -24.78 0.79
N GLN A 29 10.98 -25.94 1.23
CA GLN A 29 11.34 -26.16 2.64
C GLN A 29 12.46 -25.21 3.08
N ASP A 30 13.47 -25.03 2.22
CA ASP A 30 14.61 -24.16 2.51
C ASP A 30 14.18 -22.67 2.55
N TRP A 31 13.26 -22.25 1.68
CA TRP A 31 12.73 -20.88 1.68
C TRP A 31 11.80 -20.59 2.84
N SER A 32 10.86 -21.51 3.17
CA SER A 32 10.00 -21.35 4.34
C SER A 32 10.83 -21.27 5.62
N ALA A 33 11.83 -22.14 5.77
CA ALA A 33 12.74 -22.10 6.92
C ALA A 33 13.60 -20.82 6.96
N ALA A 34 14.06 -20.32 5.80
CA ALA A 34 14.80 -19.06 5.73
C ALA A 34 13.92 -17.85 6.09
N LEU A 35 12.70 -17.80 5.57
CA LEU A 35 11.73 -16.73 5.85
C LEU A 35 11.28 -16.74 7.33
N GLU A 36 11.04 -17.91 7.91
CA GLU A 36 10.69 -18.07 9.32
C GLU A 36 11.86 -17.78 10.26
N GLY A 37 13.08 -18.19 9.89
CA GLY A 37 14.26 -18.08 10.76
C GLY A 37 14.98 -16.72 10.70
N GLN A 38 14.95 -16.05 9.54
CA GLN A 38 15.71 -14.81 9.29
C GLN A 38 14.80 -13.60 9.04
N GLY A 39 13.50 -13.83 8.80
CA GLY A 39 12.58 -12.80 8.35
C GLY A 39 12.73 -12.47 6.85
N TRP A 40 11.71 -11.83 6.29
CA TRP A 40 11.60 -11.55 4.86
C TRP A 40 12.78 -10.71 4.33
N LEU A 41 13.11 -9.60 5.00
CA LEU A 41 14.14 -8.67 4.55
C LEU A 41 15.53 -9.33 4.39
N ALA A 42 15.91 -10.20 5.32
CA ALA A 42 17.21 -10.87 5.29
C ALA A 42 17.24 -12.04 4.30
N ALA A 43 16.15 -12.80 4.19
CA ALA A 43 16.09 -13.98 3.33
C ALA A 43 15.85 -13.65 1.84
N CYS A 44 15.13 -12.57 1.54
CA CYS A 44 14.69 -12.27 0.18
C CYS A 44 15.78 -12.08 -0.88
N PRO A 45 16.96 -11.50 -0.60
CA PRO A 45 18.04 -11.44 -1.59
C PRO A 45 18.49 -12.83 -2.06
N GLN A 46 18.61 -13.80 -1.14
CA GLN A 46 19.00 -15.17 -1.45
C GLN A 46 17.86 -15.92 -2.14
N VAL A 47 16.66 -15.84 -1.56
CA VAL A 47 15.46 -16.50 -2.09
C VAL A 47 15.13 -16.03 -3.51
N MET A 48 15.29 -14.73 -3.81
CA MET A 48 15.06 -14.19 -5.15
C MET A 48 16.15 -14.60 -6.16
N ALA A 49 17.39 -14.76 -5.73
CA ALA A 49 18.45 -15.28 -6.61
C ALA A 49 18.13 -16.71 -7.05
N ASP A 50 17.66 -17.55 -6.12
CA ASP A 50 17.26 -18.93 -6.40
C ASP A 50 15.95 -18.99 -7.24
N ALA A 51 14.98 -18.12 -6.93
CA ALA A 51 13.71 -18.05 -7.65
C ALA A 51 13.87 -17.52 -9.08
N SER A 52 14.79 -16.58 -9.33
CA SER A 52 15.09 -16.06 -10.68
C SER A 52 15.95 -17.00 -11.52
N ALA A 53 16.77 -17.83 -10.89
CA ALA A 53 17.45 -18.96 -11.55
C ALA A 53 16.47 -20.08 -11.93
N SER A 54 15.33 -20.17 -11.24
CA SER A 54 14.25 -21.10 -11.51
C SER A 54 13.30 -20.55 -12.57
N LYS A 55 12.85 -21.39 -13.49
CA LYS A 55 11.85 -20.97 -14.49
C LYS A 55 10.47 -20.89 -13.83
N GLU A 56 9.68 -19.85 -14.15
CA GLU A 56 8.27 -19.79 -13.72
C GLU A 56 7.57 -21.12 -14.10
N PRO A 57 6.87 -21.77 -13.16
CA PRO A 57 6.17 -23.02 -13.43
C PRO A 57 5.16 -22.87 -14.57
N ALA A 58 5.22 -23.78 -15.55
CA ALA A 58 4.42 -23.67 -16.78
C ALA A 58 2.91 -23.79 -16.56
N VAL A 59 2.48 -24.46 -15.49
CA VAL A 59 1.06 -24.70 -15.20
C VAL A 59 0.56 -23.66 -14.19
N ARG A 60 -0.13 -22.62 -14.68
CA ARG A 60 -0.79 -21.62 -13.83
C ARG A 60 -1.80 -22.27 -12.89
N GLY A 61 -1.91 -21.75 -11.67
CA GLY A 61 -2.81 -22.30 -10.65
C GLY A 61 -2.40 -23.68 -10.10
N SER A 62 -1.26 -24.23 -10.51
CA SER A 62 -0.63 -25.34 -9.79
C SER A 62 -0.13 -24.89 -8.42
N GLU A 63 0.12 -25.85 -7.53
CA GLU A 63 0.73 -25.55 -6.24
C GLU A 63 2.12 -24.91 -6.39
N GLU A 64 2.93 -25.43 -7.30
CA GLU A 64 4.26 -24.89 -7.62
C GLU A 64 4.18 -23.45 -8.12
N TRP A 65 3.26 -23.15 -9.04
CA TRP A 65 3.03 -21.79 -9.51
C TRP A 65 2.60 -20.86 -8.38
N ARG A 66 1.65 -21.28 -7.53
CA ARG A 66 1.22 -20.46 -6.38
C ARG A 66 2.38 -20.16 -5.43
N ASN A 67 3.23 -21.14 -5.14
CA ASN A 67 4.41 -20.93 -4.29
C ASN A 67 5.40 -19.96 -4.91
N HIS A 68 5.67 -20.12 -6.21
CA HIS A 68 6.52 -19.20 -6.95
C HIS A 68 5.98 -17.77 -6.85
N MET A 69 4.67 -17.58 -7.05
CA MET A 69 4.01 -16.28 -6.93
C MET A 69 4.13 -15.70 -5.53
N VAL A 70 3.82 -16.45 -4.48
CA VAL A 70 3.91 -15.99 -3.08
C VAL A 70 5.31 -15.48 -2.76
N VAL A 71 6.35 -16.22 -3.16
CA VAL A 71 7.73 -15.88 -2.88
C VAL A 71 8.19 -14.67 -3.70
N ALA A 72 7.96 -14.69 -5.01
CA ALA A 72 8.39 -13.61 -5.89
C ALA A 72 7.69 -12.29 -5.55
N VAL A 73 6.37 -12.32 -5.37
CA VAL A 73 5.56 -11.15 -5.03
C VAL A 73 5.92 -10.65 -3.64
N GLY A 74 5.94 -11.53 -2.64
CA GLY A 74 6.28 -11.14 -1.26
C GLY A 74 7.66 -10.52 -1.17
N CYS A 75 8.68 -11.12 -1.77
CA CYS A 75 10.03 -10.58 -1.70
C CYS A 75 10.21 -9.27 -2.48
N LEU A 76 9.64 -9.14 -3.68
CA LEU A 76 9.70 -7.87 -4.41
C LEU A 76 8.92 -6.77 -3.67
N PHE A 77 7.81 -7.12 -3.02
CA PHE A 77 6.98 -6.17 -2.27
C PHE A 77 7.65 -5.66 -1.00
N GLU A 78 8.20 -6.58 -0.19
CA GLU A 78 8.89 -6.27 1.08
C GLU A 78 10.18 -5.47 0.83
N MET A 79 10.93 -5.81 -0.22
CA MET A 79 12.11 -5.04 -0.62
C MET A 79 11.77 -3.72 -1.35
N GLN A 80 10.49 -3.38 -1.47
CA GLN A 80 9.99 -2.18 -2.17
C GLN A 80 10.54 -2.04 -3.60
N ARG A 81 10.77 -3.17 -4.29
CA ARG A 81 11.18 -3.21 -5.71
C ARG A 81 9.94 -3.06 -6.59
N ASP A 82 9.18 -1.99 -6.34
CA ASP A 82 7.81 -1.79 -6.86
C ASP A 82 7.75 -1.82 -8.40
N ALA A 83 8.74 -1.25 -9.09
CA ALA A 83 8.77 -1.24 -10.55
C ALA A 83 8.91 -2.66 -11.14
N GLU A 84 9.73 -3.49 -10.49
CA GLU A 84 9.94 -4.88 -10.90
C GLU A 84 8.74 -5.75 -10.54
N LEU A 85 8.13 -5.51 -9.37
CA LEU A 85 6.89 -6.18 -8.99
C LEU A 85 5.76 -5.90 -9.98
N ILE A 86 5.58 -4.64 -10.39
CA ILE A 86 4.59 -4.27 -11.39
C ILE A 86 4.85 -4.99 -12.71
N ALA A 87 6.09 -5.01 -13.19
CA ALA A 87 6.45 -5.70 -14.42
C ALA A 87 6.18 -7.21 -14.33
N PHE A 88 6.57 -7.84 -13.21
CA PHE A 88 6.35 -9.25 -12.93
C PHE A 88 4.85 -9.58 -12.91
N LEU A 89 4.06 -8.88 -12.08
CA LEU A 89 2.62 -9.12 -11.97
C LEU A 89 1.87 -8.84 -13.27
N ASN A 90 2.25 -7.82 -14.05
CA ASN A 90 1.64 -7.57 -15.34
C ASN A 90 1.93 -8.68 -16.36
N ALA A 91 3.09 -9.33 -16.29
CA ALA A 91 3.40 -10.49 -17.14
C ALA A 91 2.66 -11.76 -16.68
N SER A 92 2.58 -11.98 -15.37
CA SER A 92 1.95 -13.17 -14.78
C SER A 92 0.41 -13.13 -14.81
N LEU A 93 -0.20 -11.94 -14.76
CA LEU A 93 -1.65 -11.74 -14.72
C LEU A 93 -2.24 -11.41 -16.12
N THR A 94 -1.82 -12.13 -17.17
CA THR A 94 -2.14 -11.81 -18.57
C THR A 94 -3.43 -12.45 -19.12
N ASP A 95 -4.01 -13.45 -18.45
CA ASP A 95 -5.19 -14.18 -18.95
C ASP A 95 -6.28 -14.35 -17.88
N GLY A 96 -7.54 -14.08 -18.25
CA GLY A 96 -8.73 -14.44 -17.46
C GLY A 96 -8.97 -13.61 -16.19
N HIS A 97 -9.65 -14.22 -15.21
CA HIS A 97 -9.97 -13.62 -13.91
C HIS A 97 -8.69 -13.43 -13.10
N ARG A 98 -8.27 -12.18 -12.91
CA ARG A 98 -7.04 -11.84 -12.18
C ARG A 98 -7.28 -11.99 -10.68
N ASP A 99 -6.37 -12.70 -10.02
CA ASP A 99 -6.44 -12.97 -8.58
C ASP A 99 -6.52 -11.66 -7.78
N PRO A 100 -7.60 -11.43 -7.01
CA PRO A 100 -7.82 -10.18 -6.30
C PRO A 100 -6.76 -9.88 -5.23
N GLU A 101 -6.12 -10.91 -4.64
CA GLU A 101 -5.04 -10.70 -3.67
C GLU A 101 -3.77 -10.19 -4.37
N LEU A 102 -3.44 -10.73 -5.54
CA LEU A 102 -2.31 -10.24 -6.34
C LEU A 102 -2.57 -8.85 -6.92
N LEU A 103 -3.83 -8.51 -7.20
CA LEU A 103 -4.22 -7.15 -7.59
C LEU A 103 -4.00 -6.14 -6.45
N ASP A 104 -4.18 -6.51 -5.18
CA ASP A 104 -3.85 -5.63 -4.05
C ASP A 104 -2.34 -5.29 -4.03
N PHE A 105 -1.47 -6.29 -4.21
CA PHE A 105 -0.03 -6.06 -4.31
C PHE A 105 0.33 -5.14 -5.49
N LEU A 106 -0.24 -5.41 -6.68
CA LEU A 106 -0.03 -4.58 -7.87
C LEU A 106 -0.47 -3.12 -7.64
N GLY A 107 -1.69 -2.92 -7.16
CA GLY A 107 -2.24 -1.60 -6.90
C GLY A 107 -1.44 -0.84 -5.85
N THR A 108 -0.94 -1.54 -4.83
CA THR A 108 -0.12 -0.94 -3.78
C THR A 108 1.22 -0.46 -4.32
N SER A 109 1.91 -1.27 -5.14
CA SER A 109 3.15 -0.85 -5.79
C SER A 109 2.94 0.28 -6.79
N GLN A 110 1.84 0.27 -7.56
CA GLN A 110 1.46 1.40 -8.42
C GLN A 110 1.27 2.68 -7.60
N LEU A 111 0.59 2.60 -6.45
CA LEU A 111 0.36 3.73 -5.55
C LEU A 111 1.66 4.28 -4.95
N ARG A 112 2.60 3.42 -4.56
CA ARG A 112 3.94 3.81 -4.06
C ARG A 112 4.74 4.57 -5.11
N LEU A 113 4.65 4.17 -6.39
CA LEU A 113 5.28 4.88 -7.51
C LEU A 113 4.50 6.12 -7.99
N GLY A 114 3.41 6.50 -7.31
CA GLY A 114 2.60 7.67 -7.66
C GLY A 114 1.72 7.47 -8.90
N ARG A 115 1.57 6.25 -9.39
CA ARG A 115 0.69 5.90 -10.51
C ARG A 115 -0.75 5.77 -10.04
N ASN A 116 -1.30 6.85 -9.49
CA ASN A 116 -2.53 6.84 -8.70
C ASN A 116 -3.76 6.39 -9.52
N ALA A 117 -3.82 6.71 -10.82
CA ALA A 117 -4.94 6.32 -11.69
C ALA A 117 -4.96 4.81 -11.95
N GLU A 118 -3.78 4.25 -12.24
CA GLU A 118 -3.60 2.81 -12.44
C GLU A 118 -3.89 2.06 -11.13
N ALA A 119 -3.37 2.55 -10.00
CA ALA A 119 -3.62 1.97 -8.69
C ALA A 119 -5.12 1.92 -8.37
N ALA A 120 -5.85 3.03 -8.58
CA ALA A 120 -7.28 3.10 -8.33
C ALA A 120 -8.06 2.07 -9.18
N ALA A 121 -7.74 1.96 -10.47
CA ALA A 121 -8.36 0.98 -11.36
C ALA A 121 -8.07 -0.47 -10.92
N THR A 122 -6.81 -0.77 -10.56
CA THR A 122 -6.41 -2.11 -10.10
C THR A 122 -7.11 -2.51 -8.80
N PHE A 123 -7.27 -1.58 -7.86
CA PHE A 123 -8.00 -1.86 -6.60
C PHE A 123 -9.51 -2.01 -6.81
N GLU A 124 -10.12 -1.22 -7.69
CA GLU A 124 -11.53 -1.40 -8.08
C GLU A 124 -11.74 -2.79 -8.70
N GLU A 125 -10.84 -3.20 -9.61
CA GLU A 125 -10.84 -4.54 -10.18
C GLU A 125 -10.73 -5.64 -9.11
N ALA A 126 -9.86 -5.47 -8.11
CA ALA A 126 -9.72 -6.43 -7.01
C ALA A 126 -11.05 -6.61 -6.26
N LEU A 127 -11.74 -5.51 -5.95
CA LEU A 127 -13.05 -5.54 -5.28
C LEU A 127 -14.12 -6.22 -6.12
N GLU A 128 -14.17 -5.91 -7.43
CA GLU A 128 -15.08 -6.53 -8.40
C GLU A 128 -14.82 -8.04 -8.55
N ASN A 129 -13.55 -8.45 -8.46
CA ASN A 129 -13.11 -9.83 -8.61
C ASN A 129 -13.23 -10.68 -7.33
N GLY A 130 -13.93 -10.18 -6.31
CA GLY A 130 -14.27 -10.94 -5.11
C GLY A 130 -13.18 -10.94 -4.05
N LEU A 131 -12.46 -9.82 -3.88
CA LEU A 131 -11.53 -9.65 -2.77
C LEU A 131 -12.16 -10.08 -1.43
N PRO A 132 -11.49 -10.94 -0.63
CA PRO A 132 -12.02 -11.43 0.65
C PRO A 132 -12.40 -10.30 1.60
N ASP A 133 -13.48 -10.47 2.36
CA ASP A 133 -14.01 -9.42 3.25
C ASP A 133 -12.98 -8.89 4.24
N GLN A 134 -12.11 -9.76 4.76
CA GLN A 134 -11.03 -9.35 5.68
C GLN A 134 -9.98 -8.41 5.05
N ALA A 135 -9.80 -8.45 3.72
CA ALA A 135 -8.82 -7.64 3.01
C ALA A 135 -9.40 -6.33 2.47
N ARG A 136 -10.73 -6.23 2.37
CA ARG A 136 -11.45 -5.05 1.84
C ARG A 136 -11.15 -3.76 2.60
N PRO A 137 -11.10 -3.70 3.95
CA PRO A 137 -10.86 -2.45 4.67
C PRO A 137 -9.54 -1.79 4.29
N ASN A 138 -8.47 -2.59 4.16
CA ASN A 138 -7.16 -2.12 3.72
C ASN A 138 -7.22 -1.55 2.29
N VAL A 139 -7.88 -2.25 1.37
CA VAL A 139 -8.05 -1.80 -0.02
C VAL A 139 -8.91 -0.54 -0.11
N TYR A 140 -9.94 -0.39 0.71
CA TYR A 140 -10.71 0.87 0.81
C TYR A 140 -9.82 2.04 1.24
N GLY A 141 -8.95 1.86 2.23
CA GLY A 141 -7.98 2.87 2.62
C GLY A 141 -7.02 3.27 1.49
N LYS A 142 -6.54 2.29 0.73
CA LYS A 142 -5.66 2.52 -0.43
C LYS A 142 -6.39 3.24 -1.57
N LEU A 143 -7.64 2.85 -1.87
CA LEU A 143 -8.51 3.53 -2.84
C LEU A 143 -8.81 4.98 -2.45
N GLY A 144 -9.18 5.22 -1.19
CA GLY A 144 -9.38 6.56 -0.66
C GLY A 144 -8.14 7.44 -0.86
N THR A 145 -6.95 6.88 -0.64
CA THR A 145 -5.67 7.57 -0.87
C THR A 145 -5.42 7.84 -2.35
N ALA A 146 -5.62 6.85 -3.22
CA ALA A 146 -5.42 6.99 -4.66
C ALA A 146 -6.32 8.08 -5.24
N TYR A 147 -7.62 8.06 -4.92
CA TYR A 147 -8.58 9.05 -5.37
C TYR A 147 -8.34 10.45 -4.79
N LEU A 148 -7.95 10.54 -3.51
CA LEU A 148 -7.57 11.81 -2.90
C LEU A 148 -6.39 12.46 -3.66
N LYS A 149 -5.35 11.67 -3.95
CA LYS A 149 -4.19 12.18 -4.71
C LYS A 149 -4.59 12.63 -6.12
N LEU A 150 -5.41 11.85 -6.82
CA LEU A 150 -5.91 12.20 -8.14
C LEU A 150 -6.73 13.51 -8.12
N ALA A 151 -7.62 13.65 -7.14
CA ALA A 151 -8.40 14.87 -6.97
C ALA A 151 -7.52 16.10 -6.74
N SER A 152 -6.37 15.95 -6.05
CA SER A 152 -5.45 17.05 -5.73
C SER A 152 -4.38 17.36 -6.80
N ALA A 153 -4.34 16.65 -7.93
CA ALA A 153 -3.17 16.64 -8.81
C ALA A 153 -2.96 17.92 -9.66
N ALA A 154 -3.99 18.75 -9.89
CA ALA A 154 -3.94 19.81 -10.91
C ALA A 154 -4.68 21.12 -10.57
N GLY A 155 -4.66 21.56 -9.30
CA GLY A 155 -5.24 22.84 -8.89
C GLY A 155 -6.48 22.66 -8.02
N ALA A 156 -7.62 23.20 -8.45
CA ALA A 156 -8.88 23.01 -7.73
C ALA A 156 -9.24 21.51 -7.69
N PRO A 157 -9.67 20.96 -6.54
CA PRO A 157 -10.00 19.56 -6.46
C PRO A 157 -11.11 19.14 -7.43
N ASP A 158 -10.95 17.98 -8.07
CA ASP A 158 -12.01 17.38 -8.88
C ASP A 158 -13.08 16.77 -7.96
N ASP A 159 -14.31 17.30 -8.03
CA ASP A 159 -15.42 16.91 -7.16
C ASP A 159 -15.86 15.45 -7.32
N LEU A 160 -15.76 14.89 -8.53
CA LEU A 160 -16.12 13.50 -8.81
C LEU A 160 -15.10 12.55 -8.17
N LEU A 161 -13.81 12.87 -8.32
CA LEU A 161 -12.73 12.11 -7.69
C LEU A 161 -12.76 12.26 -6.17
N LEU A 162 -13.09 13.44 -5.63
CA LEU A 162 -13.33 13.64 -4.20
C LEU A 162 -14.52 12.81 -3.69
N ALA A 163 -15.60 12.68 -4.47
CA ALA A 163 -16.74 11.85 -4.08
C ALA A 163 -16.33 10.38 -3.94
N LYS A 164 -15.51 9.88 -4.88
CA LYS A 164 -14.94 8.53 -4.78
C LYS A 164 -14.00 8.40 -3.57
N ALA A 165 -13.13 9.39 -3.34
CA ALA A 165 -12.23 9.41 -2.20
C ALA A 165 -13.01 9.36 -0.87
N GLU A 166 -14.08 10.15 -0.74
CA GLU A 166 -14.94 10.16 0.44
C GLU A 166 -15.61 8.82 0.67
N ARG A 167 -16.19 8.24 -0.38
CA ARG A 167 -16.86 6.94 -0.31
C ARG A 167 -15.91 5.87 0.25
N TYR A 168 -14.71 5.74 -0.33
CA TYR A 168 -13.77 4.70 0.08
C TYR A 168 -13.11 4.99 1.43
N ALA A 169 -12.81 6.26 1.75
CA ALA A 169 -12.30 6.61 3.08
C ALA A 169 -13.36 6.37 4.17
N GLY A 170 -14.64 6.65 3.89
CA GLY A 170 -15.75 6.35 4.80
C GLY A 170 -15.93 4.85 5.03
N LEU A 171 -15.94 4.05 3.96
CA LEU A 171 -16.01 2.59 4.06
C LEU A 171 -14.86 2.00 4.89
N ALA A 172 -13.65 2.55 4.78
CA ALA A 172 -12.53 2.14 5.61
C ALA A 172 -12.77 2.45 7.11
N VAL A 173 -13.24 3.66 7.45
CA VAL A 173 -13.61 4.02 8.83
C VAL A 173 -14.71 3.10 9.37
N ASP A 174 -15.77 2.90 8.59
CA ASP A 174 -16.93 2.09 8.99
C ASP A 174 -16.56 0.62 9.20
N SER A 175 -15.65 0.10 8.38
CA SER A 175 -15.15 -1.28 8.52
C SER A 175 -14.39 -1.45 9.84
N ASP A 176 -13.57 -0.48 10.22
CA ASP A 176 -12.82 -0.56 11.47
C ASP A 176 -13.75 -0.48 12.70
N LEU A 177 -14.84 0.30 12.62
CA LEU A 177 -15.83 0.42 13.72
C LEU A 177 -16.56 -0.90 14.05
N THR A 178 -16.56 -1.86 13.13
CA THR A 178 -17.10 -3.20 13.39
C THR A 178 -16.15 -4.12 14.14
N SER A 179 -14.87 -3.74 14.24
CA SER A 179 -13.89 -4.42 15.07
C SER A 179 -13.94 -3.90 16.51
N GLU A 180 -13.51 -4.70 17.49
CA GLU A 180 -13.36 -4.22 18.88
C GLU A 180 -12.38 -3.04 19.00
N ALA A 181 -11.51 -2.86 18.00
CA ALA A 181 -10.65 -1.72 17.83
C ALA A 181 -11.41 -0.56 17.19
N ARG A 182 -11.45 0.60 17.86
CA ARG A 182 -11.93 1.85 17.25
C ARG A 182 -11.06 2.17 16.02
N ALA A 183 -11.66 2.79 14.99
CA ALA A 183 -10.98 3.18 13.74
C ALA A 183 -9.55 3.69 13.90
N GLU A 184 -8.64 3.16 13.08
CA GLU A 184 -7.20 3.47 13.16
C GLU A 184 -6.93 4.96 12.90
N PRO A 185 -5.89 5.55 13.52
CA PRO A 185 -5.55 6.96 13.35
C PRO A 185 -5.40 7.37 11.87
N MET A 186 -4.74 6.54 11.06
CA MET A 186 -4.55 6.82 9.63
C MET A 186 -5.85 6.83 8.84
N THR A 187 -6.78 5.93 9.17
CA THR A 187 -8.07 5.81 8.49
C THR A 187 -8.91 7.05 8.73
N LEU A 188 -8.91 7.56 9.98
CA LEU A 188 -9.57 8.81 10.35
C LEU A 188 -8.94 10.02 9.66
N ALA A 189 -7.60 10.15 9.72
CA ALA A 189 -6.90 11.25 9.09
C ALA A 189 -7.12 11.31 7.58
N ARG A 190 -7.20 10.14 6.91
CA ARG A 190 -7.51 10.07 5.48
C ARG A 190 -8.88 10.63 5.16
N LEU A 191 -9.91 10.26 5.92
CA LEU A 191 -11.24 10.85 5.74
C LEU A 191 -11.22 12.35 6.08
N GLY A 192 -10.49 12.75 7.13
CA GLY A 192 -10.29 14.15 7.50
C GLY A 192 -9.72 14.99 6.36
N HIS A 193 -8.76 14.46 5.60
CA HIS A 193 -8.23 15.14 4.41
C HIS A 193 -9.26 15.31 3.30
N VAL A 194 -10.11 14.31 3.08
CA VAL A 194 -11.20 14.44 2.10
C VAL A 194 -12.16 15.55 2.53
N LYS A 195 -12.54 15.59 3.81
CA LYS A 195 -13.40 16.63 4.38
C LYS A 195 -12.76 18.02 4.31
N LEU A 196 -11.46 18.11 4.57
CA LEU A 196 -10.69 19.35 4.43
C LEU A 196 -10.75 19.90 3.00
N LEU A 197 -10.53 19.05 1.98
CA LEU A 197 -10.62 19.48 0.57
C LEU A 197 -12.04 19.86 0.15
N ARG A 198 -13.05 19.21 0.73
CA ARG A 198 -14.46 19.58 0.58
C ARG A 198 -14.88 20.81 1.37
N ARG A 199 -13.96 21.40 2.15
CA ARG A 199 -14.21 22.54 3.06
C ARG A 199 -15.25 22.25 4.13
N ASP A 200 -15.47 20.98 4.43
CA ASP A 200 -16.24 20.53 5.58
C ASP A 200 -15.31 20.54 6.80
N TYR A 201 -14.97 21.76 7.24
CA TYR A 201 -13.91 21.96 8.22
C TYR A 201 -14.28 21.45 9.61
N ASP A 202 -15.56 21.48 9.98
CA ASP A 202 -16.02 20.95 11.27
C ASP A 202 -15.76 19.46 11.38
N GLU A 203 -16.11 18.71 10.34
CA GLU A 203 -15.89 17.28 10.31
C GLU A 203 -14.40 16.94 10.14
N ALA A 204 -13.65 17.72 9.35
CA ALA A 204 -12.21 17.57 9.23
C ALA A 204 -11.50 17.73 10.59
N ILE A 205 -11.84 18.77 11.35
CA ILE A 205 -11.32 19.01 12.71
C ILE A 205 -11.62 17.81 13.61
N ARG A 206 -12.89 17.39 13.66
CA ARG A 206 -13.32 16.24 14.48
C ARG A 206 -12.53 14.98 14.17
N LEU A 207 -12.28 14.70 12.88
CA LEU A 207 -11.54 13.53 12.44
C LEU A 207 -10.04 13.61 12.76
N PHE A 208 -9.41 14.78 12.58
CA PHE A 208 -8.00 14.95 12.92
C PHE A 208 -7.74 14.94 14.42
N ASP A 209 -8.59 15.57 15.24
CA ASP A 209 -8.52 15.46 16.70
C ASP A 209 -8.57 14.00 17.14
N ALA A 210 -9.56 13.26 16.61
CA ALA A 210 -9.73 11.85 16.93
C ALA A 210 -8.58 10.97 16.43
N ALA A 211 -7.84 11.40 15.40
CA ALA A 211 -6.63 10.74 14.92
C ALA A 211 -5.42 11.04 15.83
N VAL A 212 -5.25 12.29 16.29
CA VAL A 212 -4.20 12.68 17.25
C VAL A 212 -4.38 11.92 18.57
N GLU A 213 -5.59 11.90 19.12
CA GLU A 213 -5.90 11.21 20.37
C GLU A 213 -5.61 9.70 20.29
N ARG A 214 -6.02 9.04 19.21
CA ARG A 214 -5.81 7.60 19.04
C ARG A 214 -4.35 7.25 18.79
N ASN A 215 -3.63 8.07 18.03
CA ASN A 215 -2.21 7.85 17.76
C ASN A 215 -1.38 7.80 19.06
N ALA A 216 -1.71 8.62 20.05
CA ALA A 216 -1.01 8.62 21.34
C ALA A 216 -1.16 7.28 22.10
N ALA A 217 -2.25 6.56 21.85
CA ALA A 217 -2.57 5.29 22.50
C ALA A 217 -2.27 4.05 21.64
N ASP A 218 -1.79 4.21 20.40
CA ASP A 218 -1.62 3.12 19.46
C ASP A 218 -0.40 2.23 19.81
N PRO A 219 -0.59 0.96 20.20
CA PRO A 219 0.52 0.09 20.59
C PRO A 219 1.30 -0.46 19.38
N ALA A 220 0.75 -0.41 18.16
CA ALA A 220 1.36 -1.01 16.97
C ALA A 220 2.57 -0.21 16.45
N TRP A 221 2.67 1.07 16.82
CA TRP A 221 3.71 1.95 16.32
C TRP A 221 4.85 2.18 17.31
N SER A 222 6.07 2.24 16.78
CA SER A 222 7.22 2.68 17.56
C SER A 222 7.05 4.13 18.01
N VAL A 223 7.76 4.53 19.07
CA VAL A 223 7.72 5.91 19.58
C VAL A 223 8.07 6.93 18.50
N ARG A 224 9.04 6.60 17.63
CA ARG A 224 9.45 7.47 16.51
C ARG A 224 8.31 7.64 15.50
N VAL A 225 7.63 6.55 15.14
CA VAL A 225 6.49 6.57 14.21
C VAL A 225 5.33 7.36 14.80
N ARG A 226 4.94 7.11 16.06
CA ARG A 226 3.89 7.87 16.73
C ARG A 226 4.15 9.38 16.72
N LYS A 227 5.39 9.81 16.98
CA LYS A 227 5.75 11.24 16.90
C LYS A 227 5.65 11.81 15.49
N ALA A 228 6.09 11.05 14.47
CA ALA A 228 5.95 11.49 13.09
C ALA A 228 4.47 11.68 12.72
N MET A 229 3.61 10.73 13.11
CA MET A 229 2.18 10.78 12.81
C MET A 229 1.47 11.87 13.61
N GLU A 230 1.82 12.07 14.88
CA GLU A 230 1.32 13.16 15.70
C GLU A 230 1.61 14.52 15.04
N ALA A 231 2.84 14.73 14.56
CA ALA A 231 3.20 15.94 13.86
C ALA A 231 2.34 16.16 12.61
N TRP A 232 2.13 15.12 11.79
CA TRP A 232 1.32 15.22 10.59
C TRP A 232 -0.16 15.50 10.88
N PHE A 233 -0.77 14.77 11.81
CA PHE A 233 -2.17 14.97 12.18
C PHE A 233 -2.38 16.35 12.81
N THR A 234 -1.44 16.82 13.64
CA THR A 234 -1.47 18.17 14.21
C THR A 234 -1.36 19.25 13.13
N ALA A 235 -0.52 19.05 12.11
CA ALA A 235 -0.44 19.99 10.99
C ALA A 235 -1.75 20.03 10.20
N ALA A 236 -2.35 18.87 9.90
CA ALA A 236 -3.61 18.77 9.17
C ALA A 236 -4.78 19.40 9.96
N LEU A 237 -4.83 19.18 11.27
CA LEU A 237 -5.75 19.87 12.18
C LEU A 237 -5.57 21.39 12.10
N GLY A 238 -4.33 21.87 12.11
CA GLY A 238 -4.01 23.28 11.93
C GLY A 238 -4.50 23.86 10.61
N GLN A 239 -4.36 23.11 9.50
CA GLN A 239 -4.92 23.48 8.20
C GLN A 239 -6.45 23.59 8.23
N ALA A 240 -7.13 22.67 8.93
CA ALA A 240 -8.58 22.68 9.05
C ALA A 240 -9.08 23.88 9.87
N HIS A 241 -8.46 24.19 11.01
CA HIS A 241 -8.77 25.38 11.80
C HIS A 241 -8.50 26.68 11.02
N TYR A 242 -7.38 26.75 10.32
CA TYR A 242 -7.04 27.91 9.48
C TYR A 242 -8.08 28.12 8.38
N GLY A 243 -8.46 27.04 7.67
CA GLY A 243 -9.47 27.04 6.62
C GLY A 243 -10.86 27.44 7.11
N LYS A 244 -11.24 27.02 8.32
CA LYS A 244 -12.49 27.42 9.00
C LYS A 244 -12.55 28.90 9.37
N GLY A 245 -11.40 29.55 9.47
CA GLY A 245 -11.26 30.98 9.79
C GLY A 245 -10.57 31.26 11.12
N ASP A 246 -10.26 30.25 11.92
CA ASP A 246 -9.45 30.38 13.15
C ASP A 246 -7.96 30.38 12.80
N LYS A 247 -7.54 31.48 12.17
CA LYS A 247 -6.21 31.59 11.57
C LYS A 247 -5.08 31.50 12.59
N ALA A 248 -5.24 32.12 13.74
CA ALA A 248 -4.21 32.14 14.79
C ALA A 248 -4.00 30.74 15.35
N HIS A 249 -5.09 30.07 15.74
CA HIS A 249 -4.99 28.71 16.27
C HIS A 249 -4.47 27.72 15.23
N GLY A 250 -4.92 27.84 13.98
CA GLY A 250 -4.42 27.00 12.89
C GLY A 250 -2.92 27.16 12.64
N GLU A 251 -2.40 28.39 12.68
CA GLU A 251 -0.96 28.65 12.57
C GLU A 251 -0.17 28.07 13.75
N ASP A 252 -0.67 28.26 14.98
CA ASP A 252 -0.04 27.72 16.20
C ASP A 252 0.07 26.20 16.16
N LEU A 253 -0.99 25.51 15.72
CA LEU A 253 -0.99 24.05 15.53
C LEU A 253 0.03 23.61 14.48
N MET A 254 0.12 24.29 13.35
CA MET A 254 1.13 23.97 12.32
C MET A 254 2.56 24.24 12.80
N ASN A 255 2.78 25.25 13.64
CA ASN A 255 4.09 25.48 14.28
C ASN A 255 4.41 24.36 15.30
N LYS A 256 3.46 23.98 16.14
CA LYS A 256 3.58 22.87 17.08
C LYS A 256 3.92 21.55 16.36
N ALA A 257 3.29 21.29 15.21
CA ALA A 257 3.62 20.12 14.39
C ALA A 257 5.10 20.07 13.98
N ILE A 258 5.70 21.20 13.63
CA ILE A 258 7.13 21.30 13.29
C ILE A 258 8.01 21.03 14.53
N GLU A 259 7.56 21.42 15.73
CA GLU A 259 8.30 21.14 16.97
C GLU A 259 8.27 19.64 17.34
N ILE A 260 7.13 18.97 17.13
CA ILE A 260 6.96 17.54 17.40
C ILE A 260 7.77 16.67 16.43
N ALA A 261 7.89 17.11 15.18
CA ALA A 261 8.44 16.33 14.08
C ALA A 261 9.85 15.76 14.33
N PRO A 262 10.04 14.43 14.23
CA PRO A 262 11.37 13.84 14.28
C PRO A 262 12.19 14.16 13.02
N GLY A 263 13.37 14.75 13.23
CA GLY A 263 14.37 15.00 12.18
C GLY A 263 14.05 16.18 11.25
N GLU A 264 15.07 16.71 10.58
CA GLU A 264 14.92 17.91 9.75
C GLU A 264 14.17 17.67 8.43
N ARG A 265 14.18 16.43 7.91
CA ARG A 265 13.44 16.11 6.67
C ARG A 265 11.94 16.34 6.86
N LEU A 266 11.38 15.82 7.96
CA LEU A 266 9.96 15.99 8.26
C LEU A 266 9.63 17.44 8.61
N LYS A 267 10.45 18.10 9.44
CA LYS A 267 10.27 19.54 9.74
C LYS A 267 10.24 20.40 8.48
N THR A 268 11.11 20.11 7.53
CA THR A 268 11.14 20.82 6.23
C THR A 268 9.84 20.62 5.46
N ALA A 269 9.34 19.39 5.37
CA ALA A 269 8.06 19.11 4.73
C ALA A 269 6.90 19.86 5.41
N LEU A 270 6.85 19.87 6.75
CA LEU A 270 5.81 20.55 7.50
C LEU A 270 5.89 22.09 7.39
N ARG A 271 7.10 22.67 7.31
CA ARG A 271 7.28 24.09 7.00
C ARG A 271 6.68 24.42 5.63
N THR A 272 6.93 23.60 4.61
CA THR A 272 6.33 23.78 3.27
C THR A 272 4.80 23.73 3.32
N VAL A 273 4.22 22.77 4.04
CA VAL A 273 2.76 22.66 4.22
C VAL A 273 2.19 23.89 4.90
N ARG A 274 2.82 24.33 6.01
CA ARG A 274 2.43 25.53 6.74
C ARG A 274 2.49 26.76 5.84
N ASP A 275 3.64 27.01 5.23
CA ASP A 275 3.87 28.23 4.44
C ASP A 275 2.95 28.28 3.22
N GLY A 276 2.67 27.13 2.59
CA GLY A 276 1.66 27.02 1.54
C GLY A 276 0.25 27.35 2.03
N THR A 277 -0.13 26.84 3.20
CA THR A 277 -1.45 27.11 3.81
C THR A 277 -1.62 28.58 4.19
N LEU A 278 -0.56 29.21 4.70
CA LEU A 278 -0.56 30.61 5.11
C LEU A 278 -0.40 31.59 3.92
N GLY A 279 -0.24 31.09 2.69
CA GLY A 279 -0.01 31.93 1.50
C GLY A 279 1.34 32.65 1.51
N ARG A 280 2.35 32.09 2.21
CA ARG A 280 3.70 32.68 2.37
C ARG A 280 4.67 32.26 1.26
N VAL A 281 4.23 31.42 0.32
CA VAL A 281 5.02 30.94 -0.82
C VAL A 281 4.58 31.63 -2.11
N SER A 282 5.53 32.07 -2.96
CA SER A 282 5.25 32.61 -4.29
C SER A 282 4.61 31.56 -5.20
N ALA A 283 3.67 31.98 -6.05
CA ALA A 283 3.02 31.14 -7.07
C ALA A 283 4.07 30.32 -7.87
N GLY A 284 4.11 29.00 -7.64
CA GLY A 284 5.04 28.10 -8.33
C GLY A 284 5.34 26.79 -7.61
N GLN A 285 5.04 26.68 -6.32
CA GLN A 285 5.18 25.42 -5.57
C GLN A 285 3.78 24.91 -5.21
N ALA A 286 3.33 23.86 -5.90
CA ALA A 286 2.10 23.17 -5.55
C ALA A 286 2.20 22.64 -4.11
N PRO A 287 1.10 22.62 -3.33
CA PRO A 287 1.08 21.96 -2.03
C PRO A 287 1.54 20.52 -2.21
N VAL A 288 2.57 20.13 -1.47
CA VAL A 288 3.11 18.76 -1.53
C VAL A 288 1.99 17.81 -1.09
N PRO A 289 1.55 16.86 -1.93
CA PRO A 289 0.59 15.87 -1.50
C PRO A 289 1.16 15.10 -0.32
N PHE A 290 0.29 14.69 0.60
CA PHE A 290 0.68 13.86 1.74
C PHE A 290 1.54 12.68 1.25
N PRO A 291 2.73 12.45 1.85
CA PRO A 291 3.47 11.24 1.55
C PRO A 291 2.60 10.05 1.92
N VAL A 292 2.58 9.03 1.07
CA VAL A 292 2.17 7.70 1.52
C VAL A 292 3.20 7.32 2.56
N PHE A 293 2.79 7.22 3.82
CA PHE A 293 3.65 6.68 4.85
C PHE A 293 3.89 5.21 4.54
N HIS A 294 4.96 4.93 3.81
CA HIS A 294 5.70 3.73 4.11
C HIS A 294 6.61 4.10 5.28
N VAL A 295 6.20 3.70 6.48
CA VAL A 295 7.19 3.50 7.54
C VAL A 295 8.04 2.35 7.02
N SER A 296 9.26 2.64 6.58
CA SER A 296 10.27 1.58 6.51
C SER A 296 10.43 1.11 7.95
N LEU A 297 10.07 -0.15 8.24
CA LEU A 297 10.24 -0.71 9.58
C LEU A 297 11.72 -0.83 9.96
N ASP A 298 12.63 -0.61 9.01
CA ASP A 298 14.06 -0.45 9.22
C ASP A 298 14.55 0.82 8.53
N GLU A 299 14.80 1.85 9.32
CA GLU A 299 15.98 2.70 9.14
C GLU A 299 16.65 2.78 10.52
N ASP A 300 17.34 1.69 10.88
CA ASP A 300 18.39 1.69 11.89
C ASP A 300 19.72 1.25 11.25
N ALA A 301 20.42 2.24 10.69
CA ALA A 301 21.89 2.35 10.66
C ALA A 301 22.28 3.81 10.34
#